data_AF-A0A537ULU5-F1
#
_entry.id   AF-A0A537ULU5-F1
#
_cell.length_a   1.000
_cell.length_b   1.000
_cell.length_c   1.000
_cell.angle_alpha   90.00
_cell.angle_beta   90.00
_cell.angle_gamma   90.00
#
_symmetry.space_group_name_H-M   'P 1'
#
loop_
_entity.id
_entity.type
_entity.pdbx_description
1 polymer ?
#
loop_
_entity_poly.entity_id
_entity_poly.type
_entity_poly.pdbx_seq_one_letter_code
_entity_poly.pdbx_strand_id
1 'polypeptide(L)'
;MNQTTRWPLLRGRPMLADKLYTNLRAADVRRLLEYVVELTGIAVIYVGLAKLSLALASIHPSATPIWPPTGYALAVVLLLGYRISPAIFLGALLANVTTAGSVGTSLAIATGNTLESLVGAYLINRWSDGRSTFDTPAGVARFAVICFVPSTIISATVGVGSLSLAGYADWSEVRSIWTTWWMGDLAGALVITPAIVLWGTTPARIERRVLIQSCVIYAATIAVGLIAFSPLLEQSPTRNSLAFFAILPLIWSALRCNQRDTATTALLLSCFAVWGTMSNAGPFVSSSLNESFLLLLTFMISVSVPSLALSADVAVRPARSQSCACSSSTPNELNTNADAA
;
A
#
# COMPACT_ATOMS: atom_id res chain seq x y z
N MET A 1 32.39 34.32 78.39
CA MET A 1 32.80 32.90 78.30
C MET A 1 32.23 32.32 77.02
N ASN A 2 33.09 31.73 76.18
CA ASN A 2 32.80 31.12 74.87
C ASN A 2 31.59 30.18 74.88
N GLN A 3 30.74 30.25 73.85
CA GLN A 3 30.18 29.06 73.18
C GLN A 3 29.94 29.33 71.69
N THR A 4 30.60 28.51 70.87
CA THR A 4 30.52 28.39 69.41
C THR A 4 29.30 27.56 69.00
N THR A 5 28.37 28.12 68.22
CA THR A 5 27.30 27.37 67.56
C THR A 5 27.65 27.09 66.09
N ARG A 6 27.87 25.80 65.80
CA ARG A 6 28.09 25.23 64.46
C ARG A 6 26.78 25.17 63.67
N TRP A 7 26.82 25.57 62.41
CA TRP A 7 25.80 25.27 61.40
C TRP A 7 25.79 23.77 61.02
N PRO A 8 24.63 23.10 60.96
CA PRO A 8 24.51 21.82 60.26
C PRO A 8 24.13 22.04 58.79
N LEU A 9 25.00 21.52 57.93
CA LEU A 9 24.93 21.44 56.48
C LEU A 9 23.63 20.76 55.99
N LEU A 10 23.00 21.34 54.96
CA LEU A 10 22.04 20.68 54.07
C LEU A 10 22.74 19.52 53.33
N ARG A 11 22.75 18.32 53.92
CA ARG A 11 23.09 17.08 53.20
C ARG A 11 21.82 16.30 52.91
N GLY A 12 21.52 16.18 51.62
CA GLY A 12 20.75 15.05 51.10
C GLY A 12 19.57 15.45 50.24
N ARG A 13 19.80 15.62 48.92
CA ARG A 13 18.91 15.17 47.83
C ARG A 13 19.62 14.99 46.45
N PRO A 14 20.75 14.26 46.32
CA PRO A 14 21.29 13.93 44.98
C PRO A 14 20.57 12.74 44.30
N MET A 15 19.97 11.81 45.05
CA MET A 15 19.45 10.55 44.48
C MET A 15 18.20 10.67 43.59
N LEU A 16 17.39 11.72 43.75
CA LEU A 16 16.16 11.88 42.95
C LEU A 16 16.47 12.45 41.55
N ALA A 17 17.41 13.38 41.46
CA ALA A 17 17.86 13.93 40.18
C ALA A 17 18.58 12.86 39.34
N ASP A 18 19.48 12.07 39.95
CA ASP A 18 20.18 11.00 39.24
C ASP A 18 19.25 9.89 38.75
N LYS A 19 18.25 9.48 39.55
CA LYS A 19 17.23 8.50 39.13
C LYS A 19 16.32 9.04 38.04
N LEU A 20 15.90 10.30 38.13
CA LEU A 20 15.10 10.94 37.07
C LEU A 20 15.92 11.08 35.78
N TYR A 21 17.19 11.49 35.87
CA TYR A 21 18.09 11.66 34.74
C TYR A 21 18.45 10.33 34.06
N THR A 22 18.72 9.27 34.84
CA THR A 22 18.96 7.92 34.29
C THR A 22 17.71 7.30 33.66
N ASN A 23 16.53 7.50 34.25
CA ASN A 23 15.27 7.02 33.66
C ASN A 23 14.92 7.75 32.36
N LEU A 24 15.16 9.07 32.28
CA LEU A 24 15.00 9.83 31.04
C LEU A 24 15.95 9.32 29.95
N ARG A 25 17.23 9.14 30.27
CA ARG A 25 18.24 8.63 29.32
C ARG A 25 17.94 7.20 28.85
N ALA A 26 17.47 6.33 29.74
CA ALA A 26 17.07 4.96 29.38
C ALA A 26 15.82 4.92 28.49
N ALA A 27 14.83 5.79 28.77
CA ALA A 27 13.65 5.93 27.92
C ALA A 27 13.99 6.47 26.53
N ASP A 28 14.92 7.43 26.43
CA ASP A 28 15.39 7.98 25.16
C ASP A 28 16.17 6.96 24.33
N VAL A 29 17.05 6.18 24.97
CA VAL A 29 17.76 5.07 24.30
C VAL A 29 16.78 4.00 23.82
N ARG A 30 15.79 3.63 24.63
CA ARG A 30 14.77 2.66 24.23
C ARG A 30 13.97 3.13 23.01
N ARG A 31 13.53 4.40 23.01
CA ARG A 31 12.82 4.99 21.86
C ARG A 31 13.69 5.02 20.61
N LEU A 32 14.97 5.35 20.75
CA LEU A 32 15.92 5.31 19.64
C LEU A 32 16.10 3.89 19.09
N LEU A 33 16.24 2.89 19.96
CA LEU A 33 16.36 1.49 19.54
C LEU A 33 15.08 0.99 18.85
N GLU A 34 13.91 1.28 19.41
CA GLU A 34 12.62 0.96 18.78
C GLU A 34 12.50 1.60 17.39
N TYR A 35 12.92 2.86 17.25
CA TYR A 35 12.93 3.56 15.96
C TYR A 35 13.93 2.97 14.97
N VAL A 36 15.16 2.63 15.40
CA VAL A 36 16.17 2.01 14.54
C VAL A 36 15.72 0.63 14.08
N VAL A 37 15.11 -0.17 14.96
CA VAL A 37 14.56 -1.49 14.62
C VAL A 37 13.42 -1.34 13.61
N GLU A 38 12.53 -0.37 13.80
CA GLU A 38 11.44 -0.08 12.87
C GLU A 38 11.97 0.32 11.48
N LEU A 39 12.91 1.28 11.41
CA LEU A 39 13.52 1.69 10.14
C LEU A 39 14.26 0.53 9.45
N THR A 40 14.99 -0.27 10.23
CA THR A 40 15.72 -1.43 9.71
C THR A 40 14.75 -2.46 9.13
N GLY A 41 13.66 -2.78 9.85
CA GLY A 41 12.62 -3.68 9.37
C GLY A 41 12.01 -3.20 8.05
N ILE A 42 11.70 -1.90 7.95
CA ILE A 42 11.14 -1.30 6.72
C ILE A 42 12.12 -1.42 5.55
N ALA A 43 13.38 -1.06 5.76
CA ALA A 43 14.40 -1.14 4.71
C ALA A 43 14.63 -2.59 4.25
N VAL A 44 14.68 -3.55 5.18
CA VAL A 44 14.86 -4.98 4.86
C VAL A 44 13.68 -5.52 4.05
N ILE A 45 12.44 -5.21 4.44
CA ILE A 45 11.26 -5.62 3.68
C ILE A 45 11.27 -4.99 2.29
N TYR A 46 11.59 -3.70 2.19
CA TYR A 46 11.70 -3.02 0.90
C TYR A 46 12.73 -3.72 -0.01
N VAL A 47 13.94 -4.01 0.50
CA VAL A 47 14.98 -4.71 -0.26
C VAL A 47 14.51 -6.10 -0.69
N GLY A 48 13.88 -6.85 0.21
CA GLY A 48 13.34 -8.18 -0.09
C GLY A 48 12.30 -8.14 -1.22
N LEU A 49 11.35 -7.20 -1.15
CA LEU A 49 10.36 -6.99 -2.21
C LEU A 49 11.02 -6.59 -3.54
N ALA A 50 11.97 -5.66 -3.52
CA ALA A 50 12.65 -5.21 -4.72
C ALA A 50 13.47 -6.33 -5.37
N LYS A 51 14.21 -7.11 -4.57
CA LYS A 51 15.01 -8.24 -5.06
C LYS A 51 14.15 -9.38 -5.59
N LEU A 52 13.04 -9.69 -4.94
CA LEU A 52 12.09 -10.69 -5.43
C LEU A 52 11.53 -10.27 -6.80
N SER A 53 11.11 -9.02 -6.93
CA SER A 53 10.62 -8.48 -8.20
C SER A 53 11.70 -8.50 -9.28
N LEU A 54 12.91 -8.02 -8.98
CA LEU A 54 14.02 -8.03 -9.94
C LEU A 54 14.44 -9.45 -10.34
N ALA A 55 14.41 -10.42 -9.42
CA ALA A 55 14.67 -11.81 -9.73
C ALA A 55 13.64 -12.36 -10.74
N LEU A 56 12.37 -12.01 -10.59
CA LEU A 56 11.32 -12.37 -11.56
C LEU A 56 11.54 -11.70 -12.93
N ALA A 57 12.00 -10.44 -12.97
CA ALA A 57 12.36 -9.76 -14.23
C ALA A 57 13.64 -10.30 -14.87
N SER A 58 14.59 -10.88 -14.12
CA SER A 58 15.81 -11.43 -14.71
C SER A 58 15.56 -12.70 -15.55
N ILE A 59 14.44 -13.39 -15.32
CA ILE A 59 14.01 -14.56 -16.10
C ILE A 59 13.38 -14.12 -17.43
N HIS A 60 12.80 -12.92 -17.49
CA HIS A 60 12.21 -12.32 -18.68
C HIS A 60 12.74 -10.89 -18.85
N PRO A 61 13.83 -10.67 -19.61
CA PRO A 61 14.62 -9.43 -19.60
C PRO A 61 13.81 -8.24 -20.12
N SER A 62 13.10 -7.60 -19.22
CA SER A 62 12.38 -6.33 -19.30
C SER A 62 11.66 -6.15 -17.96
N ALA A 63 11.36 -4.91 -17.56
CA ALA A 63 10.97 -4.56 -16.20
C ALA A 63 9.84 -5.42 -15.58
N THR A 64 9.68 -5.34 -14.27
CA THR A 64 8.70 -6.16 -13.54
C THR A 64 7.27 -5.66 -13.80
N PRO A 65 6.29 -6.54 -14.13
CA PRO A 65 4.91 -6.12 -14.39
C PRO A 65 4.21 -5.49 -13.19
N ILE A 66 4.73 -5.76 -11.99
CA ILE A 66 4.32 -5.13 -10.74
C ILE A 66 5.58 -4.79 -9.94
N TRP A 67 5.61 -3.60 -9.32
CA TRP A 67 6.65 -3.18 -8.39
C TRP A 67 6.08 -3.06 -6.97
N PRO A 68 6.02 -4.17 -6.20
CA PRO A 68 5.59 -4.20 -4.81
C PRO A 68 6.26 -3.18 -3.88
N PRO A 69 7.56 -2.82 -4.04
CA PRO A 69 8.18 -1.82 -3.18
C PRO A 69 7.46 -0.47 -3.19
N THR A 70 6.91 -0.02 -4.33
CA THR A 70 6.13 1.21 -4.42
C THR A 70 4.89 1.14 -3.54
N GLY A 71 4.09 0.09 -3.70
CA GLY A 71 2.86 -0.05 -2.91
C GLY A 71 3.12 -0.26 -1.41
N TYR A 72 4.21 -0.95 -1.07
CA TYR A 72 4.70 -1.08 0.30
C TYR A 72 5.10 0.28 0.89
N ALA A 73 5.98 1.02 0.20
CA ALA A 73 6.48 2.31 0.64
C ALA A 73 5.34 3.31 0.86
N LEU A 74 4.41 3.42 -0.09
CA LEU A 74 3.24 4.28 0.05
C LEU A 74 2.39 3.89 1.27
N ALA A 75 2.14 2.59 1.47
CA ALA A 75 1.36 2.10 2.60
C ALA A 75 2.02 2.42 3.95
N VAL A 76 3.33 2.16 4.08
CA VAL A 76 4.02 2.42 5.35
C VAL A 76 4.16 3.91 5.65
N VAL A 77 4.29 4.78 4.65
CA VAL A 77 4.23 6.24 4.89
C VAL A 77 2.84 6.64 5.38
N LEU A 78 1.76 6.12 4.78
CA LEU A 78 0.40 6.38 5.26
C LEU A 78 0.22 5.89 6.70
N LEU A 79 0.70 4.69 7.03
CA LEU A 79 0.52 4.04 8.34
C LEU A 79 1.48 4.48 9.46
N LEU A 80 2.68 4.95 9.14
CA LEU A 80 3.73 5.27 10.13
C LEU A 80 4.21 6.73 10.06
N GLY A 81 3.78 7.46 9.02
CA GLY A 81 4.12 8.86 8.77
C GLY A 81 5.45 9.06 8.03
N TYR A 82 5.77 10.31 7.70
CA TYR A 82 6.94 10.68 6.88
C TYR A 82 8.30 10.38 7.52
N ARG A 83 8.34 10.11 8.83
CA ARG A 83 9.57 9.81 9.60
C ARG A 83 10.29 8.53 9.13
N ILE A 84 9.61 7.68 8.37
CA ILE A 84 10.16 6.43 7.84
C ILE A 84 10.81 6.58 6.46
N SER A 85 10.76 7.78 5.87
CA SER A 85 11.38 8.06 4.55
C SER A 85 12.86 7.68 4.45
N PRO A 86 13.73 7.82 5.49
CA PRO A 86 15.11 7.36 5.38
C PRO A 86 15.22 5.85 5.16
N ALA A 87 14.31 5.04 5.72
CA ALA A 87 14.32 3.59 5.51
C ALA A 87 13.93 3.21 4.08
N ILE A 88 12.96 3.92 3.48
CA ILE A 88 12.58 3.72 2.07
C ILE A 88 13.75 4.08 1.16
N PHE A 89 14.38 5.24 1.41
CA PHE A 89 15.55 5.68 0.64
C PHE A 89 16.71 4.67 0.74
N LEU A 90 17.06 4.23 1.96
CA LEU A 90 18.12 3.26 2.18
C LEU A 90 17.79 1.91 1.55
N GLY A 91 16.54 1.43 1.68
CA GLY A 91 16.09 0.19 1.06
C GLY A 91 16.19 0.25 -0.47
N ALA A 92 15.73 1.35 -1.07
CA ALA A 92 15.82 1.57 -2.51
C ALA A 92 17.28 1.69 -2.98
N LEU A 93 18.12 2.41 -2.25
CA LEU A 93 19.54 2.57 -2.57
C LEU A 93 20.26 1.21 -2.52
N LEU A 94 20.07 0.44 -1.45
CA LEU A 94 20.68 -0.88 -1.30
C LEU A 94 20.20 -1.84 -2.39
N ALA A 95 18.91 -1.87 -2.69
CA ALA A 95 18.36 -2.72 -3.74
C ALA A 95 18.97 -2.39 -5.12
N ASN A 96 19.12 -1.11 -5.46
CA ASN A 96 19.65 -0.68 -6.75
C ASN A 96 21.19 -0.83 -6.85
N VAL A 97 21.94 -0.42 -5.84
CA VAL A 97 23.42 -0.54 -5.83
C VAL A 97 23.84 -2.00 -5.95
N THR A 98 23.16 -2.90 -5.24
CA THR A 98 23.46 -4.33 -5.28
C THR A 98 22.91 -5.05 -6.51
N THR A 99 22.28 -4.34 -7.44
CA THR A 99 21.77 -4.90 -8.71
C THR A 99 22.52 -4.31 -9.91
N ALA A 100 22.57 -2.98 -10.03
CA ALA A 100 23.16 -2.30 -11.17
C ALA A 100 24.60 -1.80 -10.93
N GLY A 101 25.08 -1.79 -9.69
CA GLY A 101 26.46 -1.40 -9.32
C GLY A 101 26.76 0.10 -9.37
N SER A 102 26.01 0.90 -10.13
CA SER A 102 26.22 2.34 -10.22
C SER A 102 25.63 3.09 -9.03
N VAL A 103 26.50 3.66 -8.19
CA VAL A 103 26.11 4.45 -7.02
C VAL A 103 25.31 5.69 -7.44
N GLY A 104 25.72 6.37 -8.52
CA GLY A 104 25.09 7.61 -8.98
C GLY A 104 23.63 7.41 -9.40
N THR A 105 23.35 6.45 -10.28
CA THR A 105 21.97 6.16 -10.70
C THR A 105 21.15 5.56 -9.56
N SER A 106 21.76 4.76 -8.69
CA SER A 106 21.07 4.19 -7.54
C SER A 106 20.63 5.26 -6.53
N LEU A 107 21.42 6.31 -6.31
CA LEU A 107 21.02 7.47 -5.50
C LEU A 107 19.84 8.22 -6.12
N ALA A 108 19.88 8.42 -7.44
CA ALA A 108 18.79 9.10 -8.15
C ALA A 108 17.49 8.28 -8.10
N ILE A 109 17.53 6.97 -8.41
CA ILE A 109 16.38 6.07 -8.31
C ILE A 109 15.85 6.03 -6.88
N ALA A 110 16.71 5.87 -5.87
CA ALA A 110 16.29 5.89 -4.47
C ALA A 110 15.59 7.19 -4.09
N THR A 111 16.07 8.32 -4.60
CA THR A 111 15.41 9.63 -4.43
C THR A 111 14.04 9.64 -5.09
N GLY A 112 13.94 9.20 -6.35
CA GLY A 112 12.69 9.12 -7.11
C GLY A 112 11.62 8.28 -6.42
N ASN A 113 11.97 7.04 -6.04
CA ASN A 113 11.05 6.12 -5.35
C ASN A 113 10.61 6.66 -3.98
N THR A 114 11.53 7.32 -3.25
CA THR A 114 11.19 7.93 -1.97
C THR A 114 10.22 9.10 -2.20
N LEU A 115 10.52 10.00 -3.14
CA LEU A 115 9.67 11.14 -3.46
C LEU A 115 8.28 10.71 -3.95
N GLU A 116 8.19 9.68 -4.79
CA GLU A 116 6.92 9.06 -5.19
C GLU A 116 6.06 8.74 -3.96
N SER A 117 6.60 7.96 -3.01
CA SER A 117 5.84 7.56 -1.82
C SER A 117 5.44 8.73 -0.93
N LEU A 118 6.30 9.74 -0.79
CA LEU A 118 6.03 10.92 0.05
C LEU A 118 5.01 11.86 -0.59
N VAL A 119 5.12 12.13 -1.89
CA VAL A 119 4.15 12.95 -2.63
C VAL A 119 2.80 12.24 -2.68
N GLY A 120 2.78 10.94 -3.01
CA GLY A 120 1.56 10.13 -2.99
C GLY A 120 0.86 10.19 -1.63
N ALA A 121 1.60 9.94 -0.55
CA ALA A 121 1.05 10.01 0.80
C ALA A 121 0.60 11.42 1.19
N TYR A 122 1.34 12.46 0.80
CA TYR A 122 0.96 13.86 1.04
C TYR A 122 -0.38 14.21 0.41
N LEU A 123 -0.57 13.87 -0.87
CA LEU A 123 -1.80 14.18 -1.58
C LEU A 123 -2.97 13.33 -1.06
N ILE A 124 -2.76 12.06 -0.71
CA ILE A 124 -3.78 11.21 -0.10
C ILE A 124 -4.19 11.75 1.28
N ASN A 125 -3.24 12.15 2.12
CA ASN A 125 -3.52 12.76 3.42
C ASN A 125 -4.26 14.10 3.27
N ARG A 126 -3.93 14.89 2.24
CA ARG A 126 -4.49 16.22 2.04
C ARG A 126 -5.87 16.24 1.40
N TRP A 127 -6.17 15.26 0.53
CA TRP A 127 -7.35 15.27 -0.33
C TRP A 127 -8.23 14.00 -0.25
N SER A 128 -7.78 12.97 0.47
CA SER A 128 -8.47 11.67 0.52
C SER A 128 -8.48 11.05 1.92
N ASP A 129 -8.47 11.87 2.97
CA ASP A 129 -8.57 11.43 4.38
C ASP A 129 -7.49 10.43 4.84
N GLY A 130 -6.33 10.42 4.18
CA GLY A 130 -5.17 9.65 4.60
C GLY A 130 -5.43 8.15 4.65
N ARG A 131 -5.27 7.55 5.83
CA ARG A 131 -5.47 6.10 6.05
C ARG A 131 -6.91 5.65 5.84
N SER A 132 -7.87 6.57 5.99
CA SER A 132 -9.31 6.33 5.77
C SER A 132 -9.73 6.52 4.31
N THR A 133 -8.77 6.69 3.38
CA THR A 133 -9.08 6.84 1.95
C THR A 133 -9.90 5.70 1.35
N PHE A 134 -9.89 4.51 1.97
CA PHE A 134 -10.63 3.34 1.50
C PHE A 134 -12.01 3.19 2.15
N ASP A 135 -12.41 4.12 3.02
CA ASP A 135 -13.70 4.08 3.72
C ASP A 135 -14.85 4.59 2.83
N THR A 136 -14.55 5.33 1.76
CA THR A 136 -15.55 5.87 0.84
C THR A 136 -15.21 5.58 -0.62
N PRO A 137 -16.20 5.40 -1.52
CA PRO A 137 -15.96 5.21 -2.95
C PRO A 137 -15.18 6.38 -3.59
N ALA A 138 -15.49 7.61 -3.17
CA ALA A 138 -14.79 8.80 -3.63
C ALA A 138 -13.32 8.83 -3.18
N GLY A 139 -13.03 8.33 -1.97
CA GLY A 139 -11.66 8.18 -1.50
C GLY A 139 -10.87 7.15 -2.31
N VAL A 140 -11.48 6.02 -2.67
CA VAL A 140 -10.86 5.01 -3.55
C VAL A 140 -10.53 5.60 -4.93
N ALA A 141 -11.45 6.38 -5.51
CA ALA A 141 -11.23 7.05 -6.78
C ALA A 141 -10.09 8.10 -6.72
N ARG A 142 -10.08 8.94 -5.67
CA ARG A 142 -9.01 9.92 -5.45
C ARG A 142 -7.66 9.25 -5.27
N PHE A 143 -7.60 8.19 -4.46
CA PHE A 143 -6.41 7.36 -4.30
C PHE A 143 -5.88 6.86 -5.64
N ALA A 144 -6.76 6.30 -6.49
CA ALA A 144 -6.36 5.79 -7.80
C ALA A 144 -5.80 6.89 -8.71
N VAL A 145 -6.44 8.07 -8.75
CA VAL A 145 -5.98 9.22 -9.56
C VAL A 145 -4.63 9.76 -9.04
N ILE A 146 -4.45 9.85 -7.72
CA ILE A 146 -3.19 10.29 -7.12
C ILE A 146 -2.04 9.32 -7.43
N CYS A 147 -2.31 8.01 -7.38
CA CYS A 147 -1.32 7.01 -7.75
C CYS A 147 -0.96 7.12 -9.24
N PHE A 148 -1.97 7.25 -10.11
CA PHE A 148 -1.81 7.30 -11.57
C PHE A 148 -1.02 8.52 -12.06
N VAL A 149 -1.36 9.71 -11.55
CA VAL A 149 -0.81 10.98 -12.07
C VAL A 149 0.43 11.42 -11.27
N PRO A 150 0.33 12.07 -10.10
CA PRO A 150 1.48 12.72 -9.49
C PRO A 150 2.47 11.75 -8.83
N SER A 151 2.04 10.57 -8.36
CA SER A 151 2.91 9.70 -7.57
C SER A 151 3.91 8.94 -8.45
N THR A 152 3.42 8.02 -9.28
CA THR A 152 4.28 7.04 -9.98
C THR A 152 5.07 7.66 -11.13
N ILE A 153 4.59 8.77 -11.69
CA ILE A 153 5.32 9.53 -12.72
C ILE A 153 6.66 10.06 -12.19
N ILE A 154 6.75 10.42 -10.90
CA ILE A 154 8.00 10.94 -10.31
C ILE A 154 9.09 9.88 -10.36
N SER A 155 8.80 8.66 -9.87
CA SER A 155 9.74 7.55 -9.85
C SER A 155 10.19 7.18 -11.26
N ALA A 156 9.26 6.95 -12.19
CA ALA A 156 9.58 6.60 -13.58
C ALA A 156 10.42 7.69 -14.27
N THR A 157 10.12 8.98 -14.04
CA THR A 157 10.85 10.09 -14.66
C THR A 157 12.25 10.23 -14.09
N VAL A 158 12.41 10.20 -12.78
CA VAL A 158 13.72 10.31 -12.12
C VAL A 158 14.58 9.09 -12.43
N GLY A 159 14.01 7.89 -12.34
CA GLY A 159 14.70 6.63 -12.61
C GLY A 159 15.21 6.56 -14.05
N VAL A 160 14.30 6.64 -15.04
CA VAL A 160 14.67 6.54 -16.46
C VAL A 160 15.53 7.72 -16.91
N GLY A 161 15.25 8.93 -16.42
CA GLY A 161 16.09 10.10 -16.69
C GLY A 161 17.52 9.89 -16.20
N SER A 162 17.71 9.35 -14.99
CA SER A 162 19.04 9.08 -14.44
C SER A 162 19.79 8.00 -15.23
N LEU A 163 19.10 6.94 -15.66
CA LEU A 163 19.71 5.87 -16.46
C LEU A 163 20.14 6.37 -17.83
N SER A 164 19.32 7.21 -18.47
CA SER A 164 19.60 7.75 -19.80
C SER A 164 20.77 8.75 -19.75
N LEU A 165 20.77 9.65 -18.77
CA LEU A 165 21.85 10.61 -18.57
C LEU A 165 23.19 9.94 -18.21
N ALA A 166 23.15 8.81 -17.52
CA ALA A 166 24.34 8.02 -17.19
C ALA A 166 24.76 7.05 -18.30
N GLY A 167 24.05 7.02 -19.44
CA GLY A 167 24.37 6.17 -20.59
C GLY A 167 24.01 4.69 -20.45
N TYR A 168 23.17 4.32 -19.46
CA TYR A 168 22.69 2.96 -19.26
C TYR A 168 21.41 2.63 -20.05
N ALA A 169 20.70 3.65 -20.55
CA ALA A 169 19.52 3.50 -21.37
C ALA A 169 19.64 4.36 -22.64
N ASP A 170 19.28 3.81 -23.80
CA ASP A 170 19.27 4.55 -25.05
C ASP A 170 18.09 5.54 -25.07
N TRP A 171 18.34 6.77 -25.52
CA TRP A 171 17.32 7.82 -25.64
C TRP A 171 16.14 7.40 -26.54
N SER A 172 16.37 6.53 -27.50
CA SER A 172 15.33 5.96 -28.38
C SER A 172 14.38 5.02 -27.63
N GLU A 173 14.83 4.39 -26.55
CA GLU A 173 14.05 3.42 -25.75
C GLU A 173 13.38 4.04 -24.52
N VAL A 174 13.71 5.30 -24.18
CA VAL A 174 13.21 6.02 -23.00
C VAL A 174 11.70 5.90 -22.85
N ARG A 175 10.94 6.07 -23.93
CA ARG A 175 9.47 5.97 -23.88
C ARG A 175 9.01 4.58 -23.46
N SER A 176 9.64 3.54 -23.99
CA SER A 176 9.30 2.15 -23.67
C SER A 176 9.61 1.88 -22.20
N ILE A 177 10.86 2.14 -21.78
CA ILE A 177 11.32 1.89 -20.40
C ILE A 177 10.49 2.68 -19.40
N TRP A 178 10.23 3.96 -19.67
CA TRP A 178 9.40 4.82 -18.80
C TRP A 178 7.97 4.29 -18.67
N THR A 179 7.38 3.84 -19.77
CA THR A 179 6.02 3.28 -19.77
C THR A 179 5.96 2.02 -18.93
N THR A 180 6.89 1.09 -19.13
CA THR A 180 6.96 -0.17 -18.38
C THR A 180 7.20 0.09 -16.89
N TRP A 181 8.07 1.03 -16.54
CA TRP A 181 8.36 1.41 -15.15
C TRP A 181 7.15 2.02 -14.47
N TRP A 182 6.51 3.00 -15.10
CA TRP A 182 5.31 3.65 -14.61
C TRP A 182 4.16 2.65 -14.39
N MET A 183 3.98 1.69 -15.32
CA MET A 183 2.99 0.63 -15.18
C MET A 183 3.25 -0.25 -13.95
N GLY A 184 4.51 -0.66 -13.75
CA GLY A 184 4.90 -1.50 -12.60
C GLY A 184 4.66 -0.79 -11.26
N ASP A 185 5.06 0.47 -11.16
CA ASP A 185 4.86 1.31 -9.97
C ASP A 185 3.37 1.52 -9.68
N LEU A 186 2.59 1.84 -10.72
CA LEU A 186 1.14 2.03 -10.60
C LEU A 186 0.42 0.74 -10.19
N ALA A 187 0.74 -0.39 -10.81
CA ALA A 187 0.22 -1.69 -10.43
C ALA A 187 0.52 -1.97 -8.95
N GLY A 188 1.76 -1.76 -8.53
CA GLY A 188 2.21 -1.93 -7.14
C GLY A 188 1.39 -1.09 -6.17
N ALA A 189 1.26 0.22 -6.44
CA ALA A 189 0.46 1.12 -5.62
C ALA A 189 -1.00 0.66 -5.51
N LEU A 190 -1.65 0.36 -6.64
CA LEU A 190 -3.09 0.08 -6.67
C LEU A 190 -3.51 -1.24 -6.04
N VAL A 191 -2.64 -2.25 -5.97
CA VAL A 191 -3.02 -3.57 -5.42
C VAL A 191 -2.37 -3.86 -4.07
N ILE A 192 -1.16 -3.35 -3.81
CA ILE A 192 -0.42 -3.63 -2.56
C ILE A 192 -0.78 -2.62 -1.47
N THR A 193 -0.86 -1.32 -1.80
CA THR A 193 -1.17 -0.29 -0.79
C THR A 193 -2.51 -0.51 -0.09
N PRO A 194 -3.65 -0.70 -0.78
CA PRO A 194 -4.92 -0.92 -0.10
C PRO A 194 -4.88 -2.17 0.78
N ALA A 195 -4.25 -3.26 0.32
CA ALA A 195 -4.12 -4.47 1.13
C ALA A 195 -3.39 -4.20 2.44
N ILE A 196 -2.20 -3.58 2.38
CA ILE A 196 -1.41 -3.28 3.59
C ILE A 196 -2.14 -2.29 4.51
N VAL A 197 -2.68 -1.19 3.96
CA VAL A 197 -3.36 -0.17 4.76
C VAL A 197 -4.58 -0.77 5.45
N LEU A 198 -5.44 -1.50 4.73
CA LEU A 198 -6.66 -2.07 5.30
C LEU A 198 -6.37 -3.16 6.33
N TRP A 199 -5.31 -3.97 6.16
CA TRP A 199 -4.85 -4.89 7.20
C TRP A 199 -4.28 -4.16 8.42
N GLY A 200 -3.65 -3.00 8.22
CA GLY A 200 -3.10 -2.17 9.30
C GLY A 200 -4.13 -1.33 10.06
N THR A 201 -5.27 -1.00 9.44
CA THR A 201 -6.31 -0.14 10.04
C THR A 201 -7.57 -0.88 10.45
N THR A 202 -7.90 -2.00 9.81
CA THR A 202 -9.12 -2.76 10.12
C THR A 202 -8.84 -3.77 11.24
N PRO A 203 -9.51 -3.67 12.40
CA PRO A 203 -9.34 -4.64 13.48
C PRO A 203 -9.64 -6.05 13.01
N ALA A 204 -8.77 -7.01 13.34
CA ALA A 204 -9.03 -8.41 13.06
C ALA A 204 -10.22 -8.89 13.88
N ARG A 205 -11.34 -9.20 13.22
CA ARG A 205 -12.47 -9.88 13.86
C ARG A 205 -12.20 -11.39 13.84
N ILE A 206 -11.87 -11.95 15.00
CA ILE A 206 -11.53 -13.38 15.18
C ILE A 206 -12.80 -14.23 15.39
N GLU A 207 -13.95 -13.73 14.95
CA GLU A 207 -15.18 -14.50 15.00
C GLU A 207 -15.11 -15.66 13.99
N ARG A 208 -15.38 -16.89 14.45
CA ARG A 208 -15.31 -18.09 13.61
C ARG A 208 -16.08 -17.94 12.29
N ARG A 209 -17.24 -17.29 12.34
CA ARG A 209 -18.08 -17.05 11.16
C ARG A 209 -17.39 -16.14 10.14
N VAL A 210 -16.78 -15.05 10.58
CA VAL A 210 -16.05 -14.10 9.72
C VAL A 210 -14.83 -14.78 9.11
N LEU A 211 -14.07 -15.54 9.92
CA LEU A 211 -12.91 -16.28 9.43
C LEU A 211 -13.28 -17.32 8.37
N ILE A 212 -14.33 -18.12 8.60
CA ILE A 212 -14.82 -19.07 7.60
C ILE A 212 -15.21 -18.35 6.33
N GLN A 213 -15.89 -17.21 6.43
CA GLN A 213 -16.30 -16.43 5.27
C GLN A 213 -15.09 -15.92 4.47
N SER A 214 -14.07 -15.35 5.13
CA SER A 214 -12.82 -14.94 4.49
C SER A 214 -12.08 -16.12 3.85
N CYS A 215 -12.02 -17.28 4.53
CA CYS A 215 -11.40 -18.48 3.98
C CYS A 215 -12.11 -19.00 2.73
N VAL A 216 -13.45 -19.03 2.73
CA VAL A 216 -14.25 -19.47 1.58
C VAL A 216 -14.02 -18.55 0.38
N ILE A 217 -14.00 -17.23 0.59
CA ILE A 217 -13.79 -16.30 -0.52
C ILE A 217 -12.36 -16.39 -1.06
N TYR A 218 -11.35 -16.57 -0.20
CA TYR A 218 -9.97 -16.77 -0.65
C TYR A 218 -9.81 -18.10 -1.39
N ALA A 219 -10.44 -19.17 -0.93
CA ALA A 219 -10.44 -20.46 -1.63
C ALA A 219 -11.11 -20.36 -3.01
N ALA A 220 -12.26 -19.69 -3.10
CA ALA A 220 -12.92 -19.42 -4.38
C ALA A 220 -12.05 -18.56 -5.30
N THR A 221 -11.38 -17.54 -4.75
CA THR A 221 -10.44 -16.69 -5.48
C THR A 221 -9.26 -17.48 -6.04
N ILE A 222 -8.67 -18.37 -5.22
CA ILE A 222 -7.57 -19.25 -5.62
C ILE A 222 -8.03 -20.22 -6.72
N ALA A 223 -9.23 -20.79 -6.59
CA ALA A 223 -9.78 -21.69 -7.62
C ALA A 223 -9.96 -20.97 -8.95
N VAL A 224 -10.56 -19.77 -8.96
CA VAL A 224 -10.68 -18.93 -10.15
C VAL A 224 -9.31 -18.55 -10.69
N GLY A 225 -8.38 -18.17 -9.81
CA GLY A 225 -7.00 -17.83 -10.14
C GLY A 225 -6.27 -18.94 -10.88
N LEU A 226 -6.34 -20.16 -10.35
CA LEU A 226 -5.75 -21.36 -10.94
C LEU A 226 -6.41 -21.70 -12.29
N ILE A 227 -7.74 -21.70 -12.35
CA ILE A 227 -8.46 -22.04 -13.58
C ILE A 227 -8.17 -21.03 -14.69
N ALA A 228 -8.23 -19.73 -14.40
CA ALA A 228 -8.12 -18.69 -15.41
C ALA A 228 -6.68 -18.35 -15.80
N PHE A 229 -5.72 -18.38 -14.86
CA PHE A 229 -4.37 -17.83 -15.09
C PHE A 229 -3.23 -18.85 -14.96
N SER A 230 -3.47 -20.06 -14.44
CA SER A 230 -2.37 -21.01 -14.20
C SER A 230 -1.64 -21.42 -15.48
N PRO A 231 -0.29 -21.42 -15.53
CA PRO A 231 0.45 -22.01 -16.64
C PRO A 231 0.34 -23.55 -16.69
N LEU A 232 -0.06 -24.19 -15.59
CA LEU A 232 -0.06 -25.65 -15.45
C LEU A 232 -1.22 -26.36 -16.18
N LEU A 233 -2.22 -25.61 -16.60
CA LEU A 233 -3.38 -26.13 -17.33
C LEU A 233 -3.23 -25.82 -18.82
N GLU A 234 -3.87 -26.61 -19.68
CA GLU A 234 -3.86 -26.38 -21.13
C GLU A 234 -4.39 -24.98 -21.47
N GLN A 235 -3.70 -24.29 -22.39
CA GLN A 235 -4.04 -22.95 -22.80
C GLN A 235 -4.99 -23.02 -24.00
N SER A 236 -6.15 -22.38 -23.90
CA SER A 236 -7.13 -22.31 -25.00
C SER A 236 -7.83 -20.95 -25.01
N PRO A 237 -8.29 -20.47 -26.17
CA PRO A 237 -9.05 -19.21 -26.24
C PRO A 237 -10.27 -19.20 -25.32
N THR A 238 -10.96 -20.34 -25.21
CA THR A 238 -12.12 -20.51 -24.32
C THR A 238 -11.75 -20.36 -22.85
N ARG A 239 -10.57 -20.86 -22.47
CA ARG A 239 -10.05 -20.72 -21.11
C ARG A 239 -9.63 -19.29 -20.78
N ASN A 240 -9.05 -18.57 -21.73
CA ASN A 240 -8.70 -17.16 -21.54
C ASN A 240 -9.94 -16.31 -21.18
N SER A 241 -11.10 -16.63 -21.75
CA SER A 241 -12.38 -16.00 -21.38
C SER A 241 -12.80 -16.26 -19.93
N LEU A 242 -12.27 -17.28 -19.24
CA LEU A 242 -12.56 -17.52 -17.82
C LEU A 242 -11.99 -16.43 -16.92
N ALA A 243 -11.07 -15.60 -17.41
CA ALA A 243 -10.59 -14.41 -16.70
C ALA A 243 -11.73 -13.45 -16.31
N PHE A 244 -12.83 -13.42 -17.08
CA PHE A 244 -14.02 -12.63 -16.72
C PHE A 244 -14.67 -13.11 -15.42
N PHE A 245 -14.50 -14.38 -15.03
CA PHE A 245 -15.01 -14.89 -13.75
C PHE A 245 -14.25 -14.40 -12.53
N ALA A 246 -13.11 -13.70 -12.70
CA ALA A 246 -12.43 -12.99 -11.63
C ALA A 246 -13.34 -11.97 -10.92
N ILE A 247 -14.37 -11.46 -11.61
CA ILE A 247 -15.36 -10.53 -11.03
C ILE A 247 -16.21 -11.17 -9.95
N LEU A 248 -16.45 -12.48 -10.00
CA LEU A 248 -17.35 -13.18 -9.07
C LEU A 248 -16.86 -13.13 -7.62
N PRO A 249 -15.61 -13.55 -7.30
CA PRO A 249 -15.10 -13.42 -5.93
C PRO A 249 -14.94 -11.95 -5.50
N LEU A 250 -14.73 -11.01 -6.43
CA LEU A 250 -14.62 -9.58 -6.11
C LEU A 250 -15.97 -8.96 -5.69
N ILE A 251 -17.03 -9.24 -6.44
CA ILE A 251 -18.38 -8.79 -6.08
C ILE A 251 -18.81 -9.46 -4.77
N TRP A 252 -18.52 -10.76 -4.61
CA TRP A 252 -18.87 -11.47 -3.40
C TRP A 252 -18.14 -10.91 -2.17
N SER A 253 -16.83 -10.67 -2.24
CA SER A 253 -16.08 -10.03 -1.14
C SER A 253 -16.59 -8.62 -0.87
N ALA A 254 -16.82 -7.81 -1.90
CA ALA A 254 -17.28 -6.43 -1.74
C ALA A 254 -18.67 -6.32 -1.09
N LEU A 255 -19.59 -7.23 -1.42
CA LEU A 255 -20.98 -7.20 -0.92
C LEU A 255 -21.16 -7.86 0.45
N ARG A 256 -20.33 -8.87 0.78
CA ARG A 256 -20.57 -9.72 1.96
C ARG A 256 -19.45 -9.63 3.00
N CYS A 257 -18.24 -9.27 2.59
CA CYS A 257 -17.08 -9.17 3.46
C CYS A 257 -16.71 -7.69 3.71
N ASN A 258 -15.56 -7.45 4.33
CA ASN A 258 -15.05 -6.11 4.56
C ASN A 258 -14.11 -5.66 3.42
N GLN A 259 -13.71 -4.39 3.44
CA GLN A 259 -12.78 -3.82 2.47
C GLN A 259 -11.44 -4.57 2.48
N ARG A 260 -10.97 -5.02 3.65
CA ARG A 260 -9.73 -5.80 3.81
C ARG A 260 -9.75 -7.10 2.98
N ASP A 261 -10.85 -7.84 3.03
CA ASP A 261 -11.01 -9.07 2.26
C ASP A 261 -11.11 -8.78 0.76
N THR A 262 -11.79 -7.70 0.39
CA THR A 262 -11.89 -7.24 -1.00
C THR A 262 -10.53 -6.88 -1.59
N ALA A 263 -9.72 -6.11 -0.86
CA ALA A 263 -8.34 -5.79 -1.24
C ALA A 263 -7.48 -7.05 -1.39
N THR A 264 -7.64 -8.00 -0.46
CA THR A 264 -6.90 -9.27 -0.48
C THR A 264 -7.30 -10.12 -1.69
N THR A 265 -8.60 -10.19 -2.02
CA THR A 265 -9.08 -10.87 -3.23
C THR A 265 -8.51 -10.25 -4.51
N ALA A 266 -8.52 -8.92 -4.62
CA ALA A 266 -7.93 -8.21 -5.76
C ALA A 266 -6.42 -8.47 -5.88
N LEU A 267 -5.70 -8.46 -4.76
CA LEU A 267 -4.28 -8.78 -4.70
C LEU A 267 -4.00 -10.22 -5.13
N LEU A 268 -4.75 -11.20 -4.63
CA LEU A 268 -4.59 -12.62 -5.00
C LEU A 268 -4.80 -12.83 -6.51
N LEU A 269 -5.87 -12.27 -7.08
CA LEU A 269 -6.13 -12.34 -8.52
C LEU A 269 -5.00 -11.69 -9.33
N SER A 270 -4.49 -10.56 -8.86
CA SER A 270 -3.36 -9.87 -9.50
C SER A 270 -2.09 -10.72 -9.47
N CYS A 271 -1.80 -11.41 -8.36
CA CYS A 271 -0.69 -12.35 -8.28
C CYS A 271 -0.82 -13.52 -9.26
N PHE A 272 -2.02 -14.11 -9.38
CA PHE A 272 -2.28 -15.17 -10.37
C PHE A 272 -2.13 -14.67 -11.81
N ALA A 273 -2.65 -13.49 -12.11
CA ALA A 273 -2.53 -12.88 -13.43
C ALA A 273 -1.05 -12.60 -13.81
N VAL A 274 -0.27 -12.06 -12.87
CA VAL A 274 1.18 -11.86 -13.05
C VAL A 274 1.89 -13.19 -13.24
N TRP A 275 1.60 -14.20 -12.42
CA TRP A 275 2.23 -15.51 -12.52
C TRP A 275 1.96 -16.17 -13.87
N GLY A 276 0.70 -16.17 -14.33
CA GLY A 276 0.33 -16.69 -15.65
C GLY A 276 1.09 -15.99 -16.77
N THR A 277 0.98 -14.66 -16.81
CA THR A 277 1.55 -13.84 -17.89
C THR A 277 3.07 -13.95 -17.94
N MET A 278 3.74 -13.94 -16.78
CA MET A 278 5.18 -14.15 -16.70
C MET A 278 5.59 -15.56 -17.11
N SER A 279 4.73 -16.55 -16.92
CA SER A 279 4.97 -17.92 -17.40
C SER A 279 4.60 -18.09 -18.88
N ASN A 280 4.43 -17.00 -19.63
CA ASN A 280 3.98 -16.97 -21.02
C ASN A 280 2.66 -17.74 -21.25
N ALA A 281 1.76 -17.66 -20.28
CA ALA A 281 0.48 -18.34 -20.25
C ALA A 281 -0.67 -17.42 -19.81
N GLY A 282 -1.90 -17.82 -20.12
CA GLY A 282 -3.09 -17.11 -19.71
C GLY A 282 -3.50 -15.95 -20.65
N PRO A 283 -4.49 -15.16 -20.22
CA PRO A 283 -5.28 -14.29 -21.09
C PRO A 283 -4.59 -12.98 -21.51
N PHE A 284 -3.49 -12.60 -20.84
CA PHE A 284 -2.85 -11.30 -21.04
C PHE A 284 -1.53 -11.39 -21.81
N VAL A 285 -1.16 -12.57 -22.28
CA VAL A 285 -0.02 -12.74 -23.18
C VAL A 285 -0.38 -12.21 -24.55
N SER A 286 0.42 -11.27 -25.05
CA SER A 286 0.31 -10.74 -26.41
C SER A 286 1.65 -10.82 -27.15
N SER A 287 1.65 -10.33 -28.40
CA SER A 287 2.82 -10.29 -29.29
C SER A 287 3.97 -9.42 -28.77
N SER A 288 3.66 -8.42 -27.94
CA SER A 288 4.64 -7.55 -27.31
C SER A 288 4.50 -7.53 -25.79
N LEU A 289 5.62 -7.32 -25.10
CA LEU A 289 5.64 -7.30 -23.64
C LEU A 289 4.93 -6.08 -23.06
N ASN A 290 5.13 -4.90 -23.64
CA ASN A 290 4.44 -3.68 -23.22
C ASN A 290 2.93 -3.81 -23.32
N GLU A 291 2.44 -4.48 -24.37
CA GLU A 291 1.02 -4.77 -24.51
C GLU A 291 0.54 -5.77 -23.45
N SER A 292 1.32 -6.81 -23.17
CA SER A 292 1.01 -7.78 -22.11
C SER A 292 0.94 -7.11 -20.73
N PHE A 293 1.83 -6.16 -20.45
CA PHE A 293 1.84 -5.40 -19.19
C PHE A 293 0.73 -4.37 -19.11
N LEU A 294 0.40 -3.73 -20.24
CA LEU A 294 -0.75 -2.84 -20.31
C LEU A 294 -2.06 -3.60 -20.04
N LEU A 295 -2.21 -4.81 -20.60
CA LEU A 295 -3.36 -5.68 -20.32
C LEU A 295 -3.41 -6.09 -18.85
N LEU A 296 -2.27 -6.47 -18.27
CA LEU A 296 -2.16 -6.76 -16.84
C LEU A 296 -2.54 -5.58 -15.96
N LEU A 297 -1.99 -4.39 -16.24
CA LEU A 297 -2.31 -3.16 -15.51
C LEU A 297 -3.80 -2.84 -15.62
N THR A 298 -4.37 -2.95 -16.82
CA THR A 298 -5.80 -2.72 -17.06
C THR A 298 -6.66 -3.68 -16.25
N PHE A 299 -6.27 -4.96 -16.19
CA PHE A 299 -6.92 -5.94 -15.33
C PHE A 299 -6.80 -5.56 -13.85
N MET A 300 -5.60 -5.21 -13.36
CA MET A 300 -5.38 -4.83 -11.96
C MET A 300 -6.19 -3.60 -11.55
N ILE A 301 -6.27 -2.57 -12.41
CA ILE A 301 -7.14 -1.40 -12.19
C ILE A 301 -8.59 -1.85 -12.10
N SER A 302 -9.04 -2.70 -13.04
CA SER A 302 -10.42 -3.18 -13.13
C SER A 302 -10.85 -4.05 -11.95
N VAL A 303 -9.93 -4.83 -11.37
CA VAL A 303 -10.24 -5.66 -10.20
C VAL A 303 -10.07 -4.91 -8.89
N SER A 304 -9.13 -3.98 -8.78
CA SER A 304 -8.84 -3.26 -7.54
C SER A 304 -9.83 -2.11 -7.31
N VAL A 305 -9.86 -1.13 -8.23
CA VAL A 305 -10.53 0.16 -7.97
C VAL A 305 -12.05 0.00 -7.85
N PRO A 306 -12.77 -0.65 -8.80
CA PRO A 306 -14.22 -0.82 -8.69
C PRO A 306 -14.64 -1.69 -7.51
N SER A 307 -13.92 -2.77 -7.21
CA SER A 307 -14.29 -3.68 -6.11
C SER A 307 -14.13 -3.01 -4.75
N LEU A 308 -13.03 -2.27 -4.55
CA LEU A 308 -12.81 -1.48 -3.34
C LEU A 308 -13.84 -0.35 -3.20
N ALA A 309 -14.16 0.35 -4.30
CA ALA A 309 -15.18 1.39 -4.29
C ALA A 309 -16.55 0.81 -3.94
N LEU A 310 -16.92 -0.35 -4.49
CA LEU A 310 -18.16 -1.05 -4.15
C LEU A 310 -18.18 -1.48 -2.68
N SER A 311 -17.08 -2.05 -2.18
CA SER A 311 -16.98 -2.48 -0.78
C SER A 311 -17.10 -1.30 0.18
N ALA A 312 -16.47 -0.17 -0.15
CA ALA A 312 -16.59 1.07 0.60
C ALA A 312 -18.04 1.61 0.60
N ASP A 313 -18.76 1.57 -0.53
CA ASP A 313 -20.16 1.97 -0.59
C ASP A 313 -21.04 1.09 0.31
N VAL A 314 -20.85 -0.23 0.24
CA VAL A 314 -21.59 -1.20 1.08
C VAL A 314 -21.34 -0.95 2.57
N ALA A 315 -20.11 -0.62 2.97
CA ALA A 315 -19.77 -0.33 4.35
C ALA A 315 -20.45 0.95 4.90
N VAL A 316 -20.76 1.92 4.05
CA VAL A 316 -21.42 3.18 4.45
C VAL A 316 -22.95 3.03 4.63
N ARG A 317 -23.59 2.09 3.91
CA ARG A 317 -25.07 1.93 3.90
C ARG A 317 -25.70 1.66 5.29
N PRO A 318 -25.16 0.79 6.16
CA PRO A 318 -25.74 0.53 7.48
C PRO A 318 -25.75 1.77 8.40
N ALA A 319 -24.78 2.67 8.26
CA ALA A 319 -24.70 3.88 9.08
C ALA A 319 -25.75 4.93 8.65
N ARG A 320 -26.05 5.04 7.35
CA ARG A 320 -27.05 5.99 6.81
C ARG A 320 -28.48 5.60 7.17
N SER A 321 -28.83 4.31 7.14
CA SER A 321 -30.19 3.87 7.46
C SER A 321 -30.56 4.07 8.94
N GLN A 322 -29.60 3.88 9.86
CA GLN A 322 -29.81 4.19 11.29
C GLN A 322 -29.90 5.69 11.58
N SER A 323 -29.09 6.52 10.91
CA SER A 323 -29.14 7.99 11.09
C SER A 323 -30.46 8.59 10.61
N CYS A 324 -31.00 8.15 9.45
CA CYS A 324 -32.31 8.58 8.97
C CYS A 324 -33.46 8.10 9.87
N ALA A 325 -33.35 6.89 10.44
CA ALA A 325 -34.34 6.39 11.39
C ALA A 325 -34.39 7.26 12.66
N CYS A 326 -33.23 7.62 13.23
CA CYS A 326 -33.15 8.50 14.41
C CYS A 326 -33.59 9.95 14.13
N SER A 327 -33.33 10.50 12.94
CA SER A 327 -33.81 11.86 12.60
C SER A 327 -35.32 11.92 12.32
N SER A 328 -35.91 10.81 11.88
CA SER A 328 -37.37 10.70 11.69
C SER A 328 -38.14 10.45 12.99
N SER A 329 -37.46 10.03 14.06
CA SER A 329 -38.07 9.72 15.36
C SER A 329 -37.97 10.85 16.39
N THR A 330 -37.61 12.08 15.99
CA THR A 330 -37.77 13.29 16.81
C THR A 330 -39.09 13.97 16.42
N PRO A 331 -40.19 13.78 17.18
CA PRO A 331 -41.41 14.52 16.96
C PRO A 331 -41.15 16.00 17.19
N ASN A 332 -41.71 16.82 16.32
CA ASN A 332 -41.67 18.27 16.37
C ASN A 332 -42.54 18.75 17.56
N GLU A 333 -42.02 18.68 18.79
CA GLU A 333 -42.65 19.27 19.99
C GLU A 333 -42.48 20.81 19.99
N LEU A 334 -43.01 21.49 18.99
CA LEU A 334 -43.14 22.95 18.96
C LEU A 334 -44.41 23.33 18.18
N ASN A 335 -45.59 22.91 18.65
CA ASN A 335 -46.84 23.62 18.35
C ASN A 335 -48.03 23.15 19.22
N THR A 336 -47.96 23.38 20.52
CA THR A 336 -49.13 23.49 21.39
C THR A 336 -48.82 24.57 22.40
N ASN A 337 -49.19 25.82 22.09
CA ASN A 337 -49.51 26.91 23.05
C ASN A 337 -49.63 28.25 22.29
N ALA A 338 -50.65 28.36 21.45
CA ALA A 338 -51.16 29.66 21.01
C ALA A 338 -52.57 29.41 20.46
N ASP A 339 -53.57 29.43 21.35
CA ASP A 339 -54.99 29.76 21.07
C ASP A 339 -55.81 29.51 22.35
N ALA A 340 -55.53 30.29 23.38
CA ALA A 340 -56.40 30.46 24.55
C ALA A 340 -56.04 31.76 25.28
N ALA A 341 -56.48 32.90 24.75
CA ALA A 341 -56.82 34.14 25.47
C ALA A 341 -57.36 35.18 24.48
#